data_AF-A0A7W1RSM6-F1
#
_entry.id   AF-A0A7W1RSM6-F1
#
_cell.length_a   1.000
_cell.length_b   1.000
_cell.length_c   1.000
_cell.angle_alpha   90.00
_cell.angle_beta   90.00
_cell.angle_gamma   90.00
#
_symmetry.space_group_name_H-M   'P 1'
#
loop_
_entity.id
_entity.type
_entity.pdbx_description
1 polymer ?
#
loop_
_entity_poly.entity_id
_entity_poly.type
_entity_poly.pdbx_seq_one_letter_code
_entity_poly.pdbx_strand_id
1 'polypeptide(L)'
;MTYAHFVLGVSVVASTAVAGVFGAFTWLRGKPSRAFWALLRVAQAAVVAQVALGLALIAVGRSAGGLHILYGVSLLVVSLVSEAMRVGMAQR
;
A
#
# COMPACT_ATOMS: atom_id res chain seq x y z
N MET A 1 11.38 -5.79 -15.07
CA MET A 1 11.81 -5.31 -13.73
C MET A 1 12.91 -4.28 -13.91
N THR A 2 12.76 -3.10 -13.32
CA THR A 2 13.81 -2.06 -13.24
C THR A 2 14.28 -1.91 -11.80
N TYR A 3 15.47 -1.34 -11.57
CA TYR A 3 15.98 -1.11 -10.20
C TYR A 3 15.00 -0.24 -9.38
N ALA A 4 14.44 0.81 -9.98
CA ALA A 4 13.44 1.66 -9.32
C ALA A 4 12.17 0.89 -8.91
N HIS A 5 11.62 0.05 -9.81
CA HIS A 5 10.45 -0.78 -9.51
C HIS A 5 10.76 -1.86 -8.46
N PHE A 6 12.00 -2.36 -8.41
CA PHE A 6 12.43 -3.27 -7.37
C PHE A 6 12.49 -2.57 -5.99
N VAL A 7 13.18 -1.42 -5.91
CA VAL A 7 13.31 -0.65 -4.66
C VAL A 7 11.94 -0.22 -4.14
N LEU A 8 11.05 0.27 -5.00
CA LEU A 8 9.68 0.59 -4.61
C LEU A 8 8.92 -0.65 -4.11
N GLY A 9 9.13 -1.82 -4.72
CA GLY A 9 8.54 -3.07 -4.24
C GLY A 9 9.00 -3.43 -2.82
N VAL A 10 10.29 -3.29 -2.52
CA VAL A 10 10.81 -3.49 -1.16
C VAL A 10 10.22 -2.47 -0.19
N SER A 11 10.13 -1.20 -0.60
CA SER A 11 9.51 -0.14 0.20
C SER A 11 8.04 -0.41 0.50
N VAL A 12 7.27 -0.96 -0.46
CA VAL A 12 5.89 -1.40 -0.24
C VAL A 12 5.82 -2.45 0.86
N VAL A 13 6.65 -3.49 0.76
CA VAL A 13 6.66 -4.59 1.75
C VAL A 13 7.05 -4.08 3.13
N ALA A 14 8.12 -3.29 3.23
CA ALA A 14 8.60 -2.75 4.51
C ALA A 14 7.55 -1.83 5.16
N SER A 15 6.98 -0.90 4.40
CA SER A 15 6.01 0.06 4.93
C SER A 15 4.68 -0.60 5.34
N THR A 16 4.16 -1.54 4.56
CA THR A 16 2.95 -2.30 4.95
C THR A 16 3.21 -3.20 6.17
N ALA A 17 4.38 -3.83 6.27
CA ALA A 17 4.75 -4.61 7.45
C ALA A 17 4.81 -3.75 8.72
N VAL A 18 5.47 -2.59 8.65
CA VAL A 18 5.56 -1.65 9.78
C VAL A 18 4.16 -1.13 10.16
N ALA A 19 3.35 -0.70 9.20
CA ALA A 19 2.00 -0.23 9.45
C ALA A 19 1.10 -1.34 10.04
N GLY A 20 1.21 -2.57 9.54
CA GLY A 20 0.47 -3.74 10.01
C GLY A 20 0.84 -4.14 11.44
N VAL A 21 2.14 -4.25 11.74
CA VAL A 21 2.63 -4.57 13.09
C VAL A 21 2.24 -3.48 14.08
N PHE A 22 2.43 -2.21 13.71
CA PHE A 22 2.08 -1.09 14.60
C PHE A 22 0.56 -0.96 14.80
N GLY A 23 -0.23 -1.18 13.73
CA GLY A 23 -1.69 -1.23 13.80
C GLY A 23 -2.18 -2.33 14.73
N ALA A 24 -1.68 -3.56 14.57
CA ALA A 24 -2.00 -4.68 15.44
C ALA A 24 -1.62 -4.39 16.90
N PHE A 25 -0.43 -3.84 17.14
CA PHE A 25 0.01 -3.47 18.49
C PHE A 25 -0.91 -2.43 19.15
N THR A 26 -1.25 -1.36 18.44
CA THR A 26 -2.13 -0.30 18.97
C THR A 26 -3.57 -0.78 19.17
N TRP A 27 -4.06 -1.64 18.28
CA TRP A 27 -5.35 -2.32 18.40
C TRP A 27 -5.43 -3.17 19.66
N LEU A 28 -4.43 -4.04 19.89
CA LEU A 28 -4.36 -4.89 21.10
C LEU A 28 -4.28 -4.08 22.40
N ARG A 29 -3.79 -2.84 22.33
CA ARG A 29 -3.74 -1.91 23.47
C ARG A 29 -5.02 -1.09 23.65
N GLY A 30 -5.96 -1.13 22.69
CA GLY A 30 -7.18 -0.31 22.71
C GLY A 30 -6.91 1.21 22.63
N LYS A 31 -5.74 1.62 22.11
CA LYS A 31 -5.32 3.02 22.09
C LYS A 31 -5.27 3.56 20.66
N PRO A 32 -6.09 4.55 20.29
CA PRO A 32 -5.98 5.19 18.99
C PRO A 32 -4.62 5.89 18.85
N SER A 33 -4.03 5.85 17.65
CA SER A 33 -2.69 6.41 17.41
C SER A 33 -2.63 7.21 16.12
N ARG A 34 -2.18 8.48 16.21
CA ARG A 34 -1.91 9.32 15.04
C ARG A 34 -0.76 8.77 14.18
N ALA A 35 0.23 8.15 14.83
CA ALA A 35 1.38 7.56 14.14
C ALA A 35 0.96 6.39 13.24
N PHE A 36 -0.04 5.59 13.66
CA PHE A 36 -0.57 4.51 12.83
C PHE A 36 -1.09 5.04 11.49
N TRP A 37 -1.87 6.12 11.53
CA TRP A 37 -2.41 6.73 10.33
C TRP A 37 -1.32 7.27 9.41
N ALA A 38 -0.27 7.89 9.96
CA ALA A 38 0.88 8.35 9.16
C ALA A 38 1.62 7.18 8.50
N LEU A 39 1.88 6.10 9.24
CA LEU A 39 2.51 4.89 8.69
C LEU A 39 1.67 4.25 7.59
N LEU A 40 0.35 4.19 7.78
CA LEU A 40 -0.59 3.70 6.78
C LEU A 40 -0.56 4.56 5.51
N ARG A 41 -0.42 5.89 5.62
CA ARG A 41 -0.26 6.78 4.45
C ARG A 41 1.01 6.49 3.66
N VAL A 42 2.12 6.29 4.36
CA VAL A 42 3.39 5.95 3.71
C VAL A 42 3.24 4.64 2.94
N ALA A 43 2.61 3.63 3.55
CA ALA A 43 2.34 2.35 2.91
C ALA A 43 1.45 2.48 1.66
N GLN A 44 0.34 3.22 1.77
CA GLN A 44 -0.57 3.46 0.64
C GLN A 44 0.11 4.25 -0.49
N ALA A 45 0.90 5.28 -0.16
CA ALA A 45 1.65 6.05 -1.15
C ALA A 45 2.67 5.18 -1.90
N ALA A 46 3.39 4.30 -1.18
CA ALA A 46 4.31 3.35 -1.80
C ALA A 46 3.59 2.40 -2.75
N VAL A 47 2.42 1.87 -2.37
CA VAL A 47 1.60 1.01 -3.24
C VAL A 47 1.18 1.74 -4.51
N VAL A 48 0.67 2.97 -4.39
CA VAL A 48 0.26 3.79 -5.54
C VAL A 48 1.44 4.05 -6.46
N ALA A 49 2.60 4.42 -5.92
CA ALA A 49 3.81 4.67 -6.70
C ALA A 49 4.28 3.39 -7.44
N GLN A 50 4.27 2.24 -6.76
CA GLN A 50 4.66 0.97 -7.35
C GLN A 50 3.72 0.54 -8.48
N VAL A 51 2.41 0.66 -8.29
CA VAL A 51 1.43 0.33 -9.33
C VAL A 51 1.53 1.31 -10.50
N ALA A 52 1.65 2.61 -10.25
CA ALA A 52 1.81 3.61 -11.31
C ALA A 52 3.06 3.35 -12.16
N LEU A 53 4.20 3.07 -11.53
CA LEU A 53 5.43 2.72 -12.23
C LEU A 53 5.29 1.39 -13.00
N GLY A 54 4.66 0.38 -12.40
CA GLY A 54 4.38 -0.91 -13.05
C GLY A 54 3.54 -0.74 -14.32
N LEU A 55 2.47 0.06 -14.24
CA LEU A 55 1.62 0.39 -15.40
C LEU A 55 2.39 1.16 -16.47
N ALA A 56 3.23 2.12 -16.08
CA ALA A 56 4.08 2.85 -17.02
C ALA A 56 5.08 1.92 -17.74
N LEU A 57 5.67 0.95 -17.02
CA LEU A 57 6.56 -0.04 -17.63
C LEU A 57 5.81 -0.93 -18.64
N ILE A 58 4.59 -1.36 -18.29
CA ILE A 58 3.73 -2.13 -19.20
C ILE A 58 3.39 -1.32 -20.45
N ALA A 59 3.08 -0.02 -20.31
CA ALA A 59 2.80 0.86 -21.43
C ALA A 59 3.99 1.02 -22.39
N VAL A 60 5.24 0.89 -21.91
CA VAL A 60 6.47 0.90 -22.72
C VAL A 60 6.89 -0.54 -23.13
N GLY A 61 5.93 -1.46 -23.17
CA GLY A 61 6.08 -2.80 -23.73
C GLY A 61 6.77 -3.82 -22.81
N ARG A 62 6.88 -3.57 -21.50
CA ARG A 62 7.37 -4.61 -20.56
C ARG A 62 6.22 -5.57 -20.22
N SER A 63 6.53 -6.85 -20.13
CA SER A 63 5.58 -7.86 -19.66
C SER A 63 5.61 -8.00 -18.13
N ALA A 64 4.45 -8.38 -17.59
CA ALA A 64 4.29 -8.77 -16.19
C ALA A 64 3.44 -10.05 -16.15
N GLY A 65 3.76 -10.96 -15.22
CA GLY A 65 2.95 -12.16 -15.01
C GLY A 65 1.57 -11.80 -14.44
N GLY A 66 0.54 -12.59 -14.78
CA GLY A 66 -0.83 -12.32 -14.36
C GLY A 66 -1.00 -12.20 -12.83
N LEU A 67 -0.32 -13.02 -12.04
CA LEU A 67 -0.33 -12.92 -10.57
C LEU A 67 0.28 -11.62 -10.05
N HIS A 68 1.32 -11.11 -10.72
CA HIS A 68 1.94 -9.85 -10.34
C HIS A 68 0.96 -8.68 -10.53
N ILE A 69 0.24 -8.69 -11.66
CA ILE A 69 -0.82 -7.71 -11.94
C ILE A 69 -1.94 -7.85 -10.90
N LEU A 70 -2.42 -9.07 -10.68
CA LEU A 70 -3.50 -9.34 -9.72
C LEU A 70 -3.15 -8.80 -8.33
N TYR A 71 -1.98 -9.13 -7.80
CA TYR A 71 -1.57 -8.67 -6.46
C TYR A 71 -1.38 -7.16 -6.40
N GLY A 72 -0.80 -6.55 -7.45
CA GLY A 72 -0.67 -5.09 -7.52
C GLY A 72 -2.03 -4.38 -7.47
N VAL A 73 -3.00 -4.86 -8.28
CA VAL A 73 -4.36 -4.31 -8.31
C VAL A 73 -5.10 -4.58 -7.00
N SER A 74 -5.02 -5.78 -6.44
CA SER A 74 -5.66 -6.12 -5.16
C SER A 74 -5.17 -5.22 -4.02
N LEU A 75 -3.85 -4.96 -3.94
CA LEU A 75 -3.28 -4.04 -2.95
C LEU A 75 -3.78 -2.61 -3.11
N LEU A 76 -3.96 -2.14 -4.35
CA LEU A 76 -4.53 -0.83 -4.62
C LEU A 76 -6.00 -0.76 -4.17
N VAL A 77 -6.81 -1.79 -4.49
CA VAL A 77 -8.22 -1.87 -4.06
C VAL A 77 -8.32 -1.87 -2.53
N VAL A 78 -7.53 -2.70 -1.84
CA VAL A 78 -7.51 -2.73 -0.36
C VAL A 78 -7.14 -1.37 0.21
N SER A 79 -6.20 -0.66 -0.41
CA SER A 79 -5.80 0.69 0.01
C SER A 79 -6.96 1.69 -0.11
N LEU A 80 -7.71 1.66 -1.21
CA LEU A 80 -8.87 2.52 -1.45
C LEU A 80 -10.04 2.21 -0.51
N VAL A 81 -10.35 0.92 -0.32
CA VAL A 81 -11.40 0.48 0.62
C VAL A 81 -11.07 0.93 2.05
N SER A 82 -9.82 0.75 2.48
CA SER A 82 -9.36 1.19 3.79
C SER A 82 -9.51 2.69 3.97
N GLU A 83 -9.25 3.46 2.91
CA GLU A 83 -9.44 4.91 2.94
C GLU A 83 -10.91 5.32 2.99
N ALA A 84 -11.77 4.67 2.21
CA ALA A 84 -13.21 4.90 2.25
C ALA A 84 -13.79 4.62 3.64
N MET A 85 -13.37 3.54 4.29
CA MET A 85 -13.77 3.22 5.68
C MET A 85 -13.34 4.31 6.65
N ARG A 86 -12.11 4.82 6.55
CA ARG A 86 -11.62 5.92 7.40
C ARG A 86 -12.44 7.18 7.23
N VAL A 87 -12.73 7.57 5.97
CA VAL A 87 -13.56 8.74 5.67
C VAL A 87 -14.97 8.55 6.23
N GLY A 88 -15.58 7.38 6.02
CA GLY A 88 -16.91 7.07 6.55
C GLY A 88 -16.99 7.16 8.08
N MET A 89 -15.93 6.76 8.78
CA MET A 89 -15.83 6.92 10.24
C MET A 89 -15.61 8.36 10.69
N ALA A 90 -14.95 9.20 9.88
CA ALA A 90 -14.70 10.60 10.21
C ALA A 90 -15.92 11.51 9.98
N GLN A 91 -16.91 11.06 9.21
CA GLN A 91 -18.15 11.79 8.92
C GLN A 91 -19.31 11.40 9.85
N ARG A 92 -19.09 10.45 10.77
CA ARG A 92 -20.04 10.06 11.83
C ARG A 92 -19.76 10.82 13.11
#